data_AF-A0A2V9N5S2-F1
#
_entry.id   AF-A0A2V9N5S2-F1
#
_cell.length_a   1.000
_cell.length_b   1.000
_cell.length_c   1.000
_cell.angle_alpha   90.00
_cell.angle_beta   90.00
_cell.angle_gamma   90.00
#
_symmetry.space_group_name_H-M   'P 1'
#
loop_
_entity.id
_entity.type
_entity.pdbx_description
1 polymer ?
#
loop_
_entity_poly.entity_id
_entity_poly.type
_entity_poly.pdbx_seq_one_letter_code
_entity_poly.pdbx_strand_id
1 'polypeptide(L)'
;MLSILAKMLADTQQAFSNRDHALALQVLRADRDVDRLHNLIVMRHLEPEMTFGGPDSVHVISMAQAIERAADHVKNTAEEVCHVVSGHTVRHLLRMQEKSSEQLYLEHLRRQHLTARTPSE
;
A
#
# COMPACT_ATOMS: atom_id res chain seq x y z
N MET A 1 -9.92 8.98 -9.09
CA MET A 1 -10.04 7.68 -8.40
C MET A 1 -9.92 6.52 -9.38
N LEU A 2 -10.82 6.38 -10.37
CA LEU A 2 -10.81 5.23 -11.30
C LEU A 2 -9.48 5.05 -12.05
N SER A 3 -8.84 6.14 -12.49
CA SER A 3 -7.52 6.08 -13.14
C SER A 3 -6.42 5.55 -12.20
N ILE A 4 -6.48 5.91 -10.91
CA ILE A 4 -5.54 5.43 -9.88
C ILE A 4 -5.76 3.94 -9.67
N LEU A 5 -7.02 3.51 -9.51
CA LEU A 5 -7.37 2.09 -9.37
C LEU A 5 -6.89 1.26 -10.58
N ALA A 6 -7.14 1.74 -11.80
CA ALA A 6 -6.70 1.05 -13.02
C ALA A 6 -5.16 0.92 -13.07
N LYS A 7 -4.44 1.96 -12.66
CA LYS A 7 -2.99 1.92 -12.54
C LYS A 7 -2.52 0.97 -11.44
N MET A 8 -3.14 1.00 -10.25
CA MET A 8 -2.82 0.07 -9.16
C MET A 8 -2.95 -1.38 -9.61
N LEU A 9 -4.02 -1.72 -10.35
CA LEU A 9 -4.22 -3.07 -10.86
C LEU A 9 -3.14 -3.49 -11.86
N ALA A 10 -2.82 -2.60 -12.81
CA ALA A 10 -1.76 -2.84 -13.80
C ALA A 10 -0.38 -2.99 -13.14
N ASP A 11 -0.07 -2.13 -12.18
CA ASP A 11 1.19 -2.16 -11.44
C ASP A 11 1.30 -3.44 -10.57
N THR A 12 0.21 -3.87 -9.92
CA THR A 12 0.18 -5.15 -9.17
C THR A 12 0.45 -6.34 -10.09
N GLN A 13 -0.18 -6.37 -11.27
CA GLN A 13 0.06 -7.41 -12.26
C GLN A 13 1.53 -7.41 -12.72
N GLN A 14 2.06 -6.23 -13.07
CA GLN A 14 3.43 -6.09 -13.53
C GLN A 14 4.44 -6.46 -12.43
N ALA A 15 4.17 -6.08 -11.18
CA ALA A 15 4.97 -6.43 -10.02
C ALA A 15 5.05 -7.95 -9.84
N PHE A 16 3.92 -8.65 -10.01
CA PHE A 16 3.87 -10.10 -9.95
C PHE A 16 4.64 -10.75 -11.10
N SER A 17 4.37 -10.35 -12.35
CA SER A 17 5.00 -10.93 -13.54
C SER A 17 6.52 -10.75 -13.54
N ASN A 18 7.01 -9.59 -13.12
CA ASN A 18 8.44 -9.26 -13.13
C ASN A 18 9.15 -9.58 -11.81
N ARG A 19 8.43 -10.10 -10.81
CA ARG A 19 8.95 -10.28 -9.44
C ARG A 19 9.55 -9.00 -8.86
N ASP A 20 8.86 -7.88 -9.09
CA ASP A 20 9.27 -6.55 -8.62
C ASP A 20 8.47 -6.16 -7.36
N HIS A 21 9.05 -6.46 -6.19
CA HIS A 21 8.45 -6.09 -4.91
C HIS A 21 8.44 -4.57 -4.68
N ALA A 22 9.33 -3.81 -5.31
CA ALA A 22 9.35 -2.35 -5.17
C ALA A 22 8.14 -1.73 -5.85
N LEU A 23 7.73 -2.25 -7.02
CA LEU A 23 6.50 -1.84 -7.69
C LEU A 23 5.25 -2.20 -6.87
N ALA A 24 5.21 -3.39 -6.26
CA ALA A 24 4.11 -3.76 -5.36
C ALA A 24 4.03 -2.81 -4.14
N LEU A 25 5.16 -2.38 -3.57
CA LEU A 25 5.17 -1.36 -2.50
C LEU A 25 4.66 0.01 -2.97
N GLN A 26 4.82 0.37 -4.24
CA GLN A 26 4.24 1.61 -4.79
C GLN A 26 2.71 1.54 -4.83
N VAL A 27 2.13 0.38 -5.16
CA VAL A 27 0.68 0.18 -5.13
C VAL A 27 0.11 0.44 -3.72
N LEU A 28 0.78 -0.06 -2.68
CA LEU A 28 0.38 0.16 -1.29
C LEU A 28 0.40 1.65 -0.90
N ARG A 29 1.28 2.44 -1.52
CA ARG A 29 1.34 3.89 -1.31
C ARG A 29 0.23 4.61 -2.07
N ALA A 30 -0.10 4.15 -3.28
CA ALA A 30 -1.14 4.73 -4.14
C ALA A 30 -2.56 4.55 -3.57
N ASP A 31 -2.80 3.50 -2.78
CA ASP A 31 -4.05 3.26 -2.06
C ASP A 31 -4.49 4.49 -1.23
N ARG A 32 -3.53 5.16 -0.58
CA ARG A 32 -3.79 6.37 0.22
C ARG A 32 -4.36 7.53 -0.60
N ASP A 33 -4.01 7.63 -1.88
CA ASP A 33 -4.58 8.64 -2.76
C ASP A 33 -6.04 8.33 -3.11
N VAL A 34 -6.40 7.05 -3.21
CA VAL A 34 -7.80 6.64 -3.39
C VAL A 34 -8.61 6.97 -2.15
N ASP A 35 -8.12 6.63 -0.95
CA ASP A 35 -8.76 6.96 0.33
C ASP A 35 -8.97 8.46 0.50
N ARG A 36 -7.94 9.25 0.19
CA ARG A 36 -8.02 10.71 0.28
C ARG A 36 -9.09 11.27 -0.66
N LEU A 37 -9.13 10.81 -1.92
CA LEU A 37 -10.13 11.25 -2.88
C LEU A 37 -11.54 10.80 -2.49
N HIS A 38 -11.68 9.58 -1.97
CA HIS A 38 -12.95 9.09 -1.44
C HIS A 38 -13.48 10.02 -0.35
N ASN A 39 -12.65 10.35 0.65
CA ASN A 39 -13.03 11.23 1.75
C ASN A 39 -13.41 12.64 1.26
N LEU A 40 -12.67 13.18 0.28
CA LEU A 40 -13.01 14.48 -0.32
C LEU A 40 -14.37 14.45 -1.03
N ILE A 41 -14.69 13.38 -1.76
CA ILE A 41 -16.01 13.22 -2.41
C ILE A 41 -17.10 13.13 -1.35
N VAL A 42 -16.90 12.30 -0.32
CA VAL A 42 -17.90 12.16 0.77
C VAL A 42 -18.17 13.51 1.43
N MET A 43 -17.14 14.25 1.82
CA MET A 43 -17.30 15.57 2.46
C MET A 43 -18.02 16.55 1.54
N ARG A 44 -17.59 16.66 0.28
CA ARG A 44 -18.20 17.53 -0.74
C ARG A 44 -19.70 17.27 -0.93
N HIS A 45 -20.12 16.02 -0.83
CA HIS A 45 -21.49 15.60 -1.12
C HIS A 45 -22.39 15.49 0.14
N LEU A 46 -21.81 15.60 1.34
CA LEU A 46 -22.54 15.69 2.62
C LEU A 46 -22.65 17.12 3.14
N GLU A 47 -21.88 18.07 2.61
CA GLU A 47 -21.93 19.49 3.01
C GLU A 47 -23.30 20.12 2.71
N PRO A 48 -24.08 20.54 3.73
CA PRO A 48 -25.45 21.02 3.57
C PRO A 48 -25.58 22.33 2.78
N GLU A 49 -24.53 23.16 2.79
CA GLU A 49 -24.51 24.48 2.16
C GLU A 49 -24.10 24.46 0.68
N MET A 50 -23.73 23.28 0.16
CA MET A 50 -23.29 23.11 -1.23
C MET A 50 -24.47 22.79 -2.16
N THR A 51 -24.44 23.35 -3.38
CA THR A 51 -25.43 23.12 -4.46
C THR A 51 -25.59 21.65 -4.85
N PHE A 52 -24.68 20.77 -4.43
CA PHE A 52 -24.67 19.34 -4.73
C PHE A 52 -25.35 18.48 -3.65
N GLY A 53 -25.79 19.03 -2.52
CA GLY A 53 -26.51 18.28 -1.48
C GLY A 53 -27.93 17.90 -1.92
N GLY A 54 -28.13 16.66 -2.36
CA GLY A 54 -29.43 16.16 -2.84
C GLY A 54 -29.44 14.64 -3.04
N PRO A 55 -30.57 14.04 -3.46
CA PRO A 55 -30.71 12.58 -3.62
C PRO A 55 -29.63 11.94 -4.52
N ASP A 56 -29.22 12.65 -5.57
CA ASP A 56 -28.21 12.16 -6.52
C ASP A 56 -26.81 12.02 -5.90
N SER A 57 -26.52 12.74 -4.81
CA SER A 57 -25.26 12.61 -4.08
C SER A 57 -25.08 11.24 -3.44
N VAL A 58 -26.18 10.54 -3.12
CA VAL A 58 -26.12 9.16 -2.62
C VAL A 58 -25.51 8.24 -3.68
N HIS A 59 -25.86 8.42 -4.96
CA HIS A 59 -25.29 7.64 -6.05
C HIS A 59 -23.79 7.91 -6.21
N VAL A 60 -23.37 9.18 -6.18
CA VAL A 60 -21.95 9.55 -6.29
C VAL A 60 -21.13 8.99 -5.14
N ILE A 61 -21.61 9.12 -3.89
CA ILE A 61 -20.96 8.54 -2.71
C ILE A 61 -20.87 7.01 -2.83
N SER A 62 -21.96 6.37 -3.26
CA SER A 62 -21.99 4.91 -3.45
C SER A 62 -20.98 4.44 -4.50
N MET A 63 -20.83 5.19 -5.60
CA MET A 63 -19.83 4.92 -6.63
C MET A 63 -18.41 5.12 -6.10
N ALA A 64 -18.14 6.20 -5.37
CA ALA A 64 -16.84 6.46 -4.77
C ALA A 64 -16.44 5.35 -3.79
N GLN A 65 -17.37 4.91 -2.94
CA GLN A 65 -17.16 3.80 -2.02
C GLN A 65 -16.90 2.48 -2.74
N ALA A 66 -17.60 2.21 -3.85
CA ALA A 66 -17.33 1.02 -4.65
C ALA A 66 -15.91 1.01 -5.24
N ILE A 67 -15.41 2.17 -5.67
CA ILE A 67 -14.04 2.32 -6.18
C ILE A 67 -13.00 2.16 -5.06
N GLU A 68 -13.26 2.71 -3.87
CA GLU A 68 -12.38 2.55 -2.70
C GLU A 68 -12.26 1.08 -2.28
N ARG A 69 -13.38 0.35 -2.18
CA ARG A 69 -13.34 -1.09 -1.89
C ARG A 69 -12.57 -1.90 -2.93
N ALA A 70 -12.72 -1.54 -4.21
CA ALA A 70 -11.94 -2.18 -5.27
C ALA A 70 -10.44 -1.87 -5.15
N ALA A 71 -10.07 -0.65 -4.73
CA ALA A 71 -8.67 -0.30 -4.46
C ALA A 71 -8.10 -1.08 -3.28
N ASP A 72 -8.85 -1.25 -2.18
CA ASP A 72 -8.41 -2.05 -1.04
C ASP A 72 -8.20 -3.53 -1.43
N HIS A 73 -9.05 -4.10 -2.30
CA HIS A 73 -8.81 -5.44 -2.85
C HIS A 73 -7.51 -5.52 -3.67
N VAL A 74 -7.21 -4.50 -4.47
CA VAL A 74 -5.96 -4.44 -5.24
C VAL A 74 -4.75 -4.29 -4.33
N LYS A 75 -4.85 -3.47 -3.28
CA LYS A 75 -3.83 -3.30 -2.25
C LYS A 75 -3.57 -4.62 -1.51
N ASN A 76 -4.61 -5.31 -1.04
CA ASN A 76 -4.47 -6.62 -0.40
C ASN A 76 -3.77 -7.63 -1.32
N THR A 77 -4.11 -7.62 -2.62
CA THR A 77 -3.42 -8.44 -3.63
C THR A 77 -1.94 -8.04 -3.78
N ALA A 78 -1.63 -6.74 -3.79
CA ALA A 78 -0.25 -6.24 -3.83
C ALA A 78 0.55 -6.61 -2.56
N GLU A 79 -0.07 -6.71 -1.39
CA GLU A 79 0.58 -7.21 -0.17
C GLU A 79 0.99 -8.68 -0.32
N GLU A 80 0.12 -9.52 -0.88
CA GLU A 80 0.43 -10.91 -1.20
C GLU A 80 1.53 -11.03 -2.26
N VAL A 81 1.50 -10.20 -3.31
CA VAL A 81 2.58 -10.15 -4.30
C VAL A 81 3.92 -9.76 -3.65
N CYS A 82 3.92 -8.74 -2.78
CA CYS A 82 5.11 -8.40 -1.98
C CYS A 82 5.63 -9.60 -1.19
N HIS A 83 4.72 -10.35 -0.56
CA HIS A 83 5.09 -11.51 0.25
C HIS A 83 5.70 -12.64 -0.58
N VAL A 84 5.03 -13.02 -1.67
CA VAL A 84 5.47 -14.09 -2.57
C VAL A 84 6.80 -13.77 -3.24
N VAL A 85 7.01 -12.50 -3.64
CA VAL A 85 8.24 -12.07 -4.33
C VAL A 85 9.42 -11.92 -3.38
N SER A 86 9.20 -11.35 -2.19
CA SER A 86 10.30 -11.02 -1.26
C SER A 86 10.58 -12.09 -0.21
N GLY A 87 9.65 -13.02 0.03
CA GLY A 87 9.69 -13.97 1.15
C GLY A 87 9.47 -13.34 2.53
N HIS A 88 9.16 -12.04 2.59
CA HIS A 88 8.98 -11.29 3.83
C HIS A 88 7.61 -10.63 3.86
N THR A 89 7.10 -10.35 5.05
CA THR A 89 5.85 -9.59 5.18
C THR A 89 6.08 -8.12 4.78
N VAL A 90 5.04 -7.46 4.28
CA VAL A 90 5.09 -6.02 3.94
C VAL A 90 5.61 -5.18 5.11
N ARG A 91 5.15 -5.47 6.33
CA ARG A 91 5.61 -4.80 7.56
C ARG A 91 7.13 -4.90 7.74
N HIS A 92 7.73 -6.03 7.40
CA HIS A 92 9.17 -6.21 7.49
C HIS A 92 9.90 -5.37 6.43
N LEU A 93 9.40 -5.36 5.19
CA LEU A 93 9.98 -4.55 4.11
C LEU A 93 9.93 -3.05 4.39
N LEU A 94 8.81 -2.55 4.91
CA LEU A 94 8.67 -1.13 5.27
C LEU A 94 9.65 -0.74 6.38
N ARG A 95 9.82 -1.58 7.41
CA ARG A 95 10.82 -1.35 8.47
C ARG A 95 12.26 -1.40 7.96
N MET A 96 12.55 -2.19 6.94
CA MET A 96 13.88 -2.23 6.33
C MET A 96 14.18 -0.95 5.53
N GLN A 97 13.18 -0.40 4.84
CA GLN A 97 13.32 0.87 4.11
C GLN A 97 13.50 2.09 5.03
N GLU A 98 12.95 2.05 6.24
CA GLU A 98 13.03 3.16 7.20
C GLU A 98 14.34 3.21 8.00
N LYS A 99 15.16 2.15 7.97
CA LYS A 99 16.43 2.13 8.70
C LYS A 99 17.46 3.02 8.02
N SER A 100 18.05 3.94 8.78
CA SER A 100 19.24 4.70 8.36
C SER A 100 20.37 3.75 7.99
N SER A 101 21.25 4.15 7.06
CA SER A 101 22.47 3.40 6.70
C SER A 101 23.29 3.01 7.93
N GLU A 102 23.34 3.88 8.95
CA GLU A 102 23.99 3.61 10.22
C GLU A 102 23.30 2.49 11.01
N GLN A 103 21.96 2.49 11.04
CA GLN A 103 21.19 1.46 11.74
C GLN A 103 21.32 0.09 11.07
N LEU A 104 21.31 0.06 9.74
CA LEU A 104 21.57 -1.16 8.96
C LEU A 104 22.99 -1.70 9.23
N TYR A 105 23.98 -0.81 9.27
CA TYR A 105 25.37 -1.17 9.57
C TYR A 105 25.54 -1.74 10.98
N LEU A 106 24.97 -1.08 11.99
CA LEU A 106 25.01 -1.55 13.39
C LEU A 106 24.31 -2.90 13.56
N GLU A 107 23.19 -3.13 12.88
CA GLU A 107 22.50 -4.42 12.92
C GLU A 107 23.33 -5.53 12.26
N HIS A 108 24.00 -5.26 11.14
CA HIS A 108 24.91 -6.20 10.49
C HIS A 108 26.05 -6.63 11.43
N LEU A 109 26.71 -5.67 12.07
CA LEU A 109 27.77 -5.96 13.06
C LEU A 109 27.24 -6.79 14.23
N ARG A 110 26.03 -6.47 14.72
CA ARG A 110 25.40 -7.23 15.82
C ARG A 110 25.14 -8.69 15.44
N ARG A 111 24.71 -8.96 14.21
CA ARG A 111 24.50 -10.33 13.69
C ARG A 111 25.81 -11.11 13.59
N GLN A 112 26.89 -10.49 13.10
CA GLN A 112 28.21 -11.15 13.02
C GLN A 112 28.80 -11.53 14.38
N HIS A 113 28.63 -10.66 15.39
CA HIS A 113 29.09 -10.95 16.75
C HIS A 113 28.27 -12.03 17.47
N LEU A 114 26.99 -12.19 17.13
CA LEU A 114 26.13 -13.26 17.65
C LEU A 114 26.51 -14.63 17.07
N THR A 115 26.88 -14.70 15.79
CA THR A 115 27.35 -15.95 15.14
C THR A 115 28.73 -16.38 15.59
N ALA A 116 29.59 -15.46 16.03
CA ALA A 116 30.92 -15.78 16.56
C ALA A 116 30.89 -16.30 18.01
N ARG A 117 29.73 -16.28 18.68
CA ARG A 117 29.56 -16.65 20.10
C ARG A 117 28.88 -17.99 20.34
N THR A 118 28.54 -18.77 19.31
CA THR A 118 28.13 -20.16 19.48
C THR A 118 29.37 -21.05 19.44
N PRO A 119 29.89 -21.54 20.58
CA PRO A 119 30.94 -22.55 20.57
C PRO A 119 30.30 -23.85 20.11
N SER A 120 30.99 -24.55 19.23
CA SER A 120 30.81 -25.97 18.99
C SER A 120 31.01 -26.74 20.30
N GLU A 121 29.92 -27.27 20.85
CA GLU A 121 29.90 -28.41 21.77
C GLU A 121 29.06 -29.53 21.14
#